data_AF-A0A7R9MQV0-F1
#
_entry.id   AF-A0A7R9MQV0-F1
#
_cell.length_a   1.000
_cell.length_b   1.000
_cell.length_c   1.000
_cell.angle_alpha   90.00
_cell.angle_beta   90.00
_cell.angle_gamma   90.00
#
_symmetry.space_group_name_H-M   'P 1'
#
loop_
_entity.id
_entity.type
_entity.pdbx_description
1 polymer ?
#
loop_
_entity_poly.entity_id
_entity_poly.type
_entity_poly.pdbx_seq_one_letter_code
_entity_poly.pdbx_strand_id
1 'polypeptide(L)'
;YKAVVEAANHFGRFFTGQITAAGKVPPAKVLVIGGGVAGLSAIGTAKNMGAIVRGFDTRAAVKEQIESLGAEFLEVDFKESGEGVGGYAKEMSKEFIEAEMKLFAKQCEEVDIVITTALIPGKKAPTLITKKMIESMKPGSVVVDLAAETGGNIETIKPGEIYTYKDVIHIGYTDLPSRLPTQSSTLYANNISKFFLSMTEKDNFFIDLNDEVVRGAIILNEGKLLWPPPRPKEVPAAAAPQETKLAKAPPKALLPADYFRATFKDAILYTTGLGSLIGLGAVAPNAAFTTM
;
A
#
# COMPACT_ATOMS: atom_id res chain seq x y z
N TYR A 1 1.21 -5.58 9.21
CA TYR A 1 0.91 -6.97 9.63
C TYR A 1 0.65 -7.10 11.14
N LYS A 2 1.67 -7.03 12.00
CA LYS A 2 1.53 -7.41 13.43
C LYS A 2 0.45 -6.61 14.18
N ALA A 3 0.33 -5.30 13.91
CA ALA A 3 -0.74 -4.46 14.44
C ALA A 3 -2.15 -4.99 14.14
N VAL A 4 -2.38 -5.53 12.94
CA VAL A 4 -3.68 -6.10 12.54
C VAL A 4 -3.96 -7.42 13.27
N VAL A 5 -2.93 -8.26 13.44
CA VAL A 5 -3.04 -9.52 14.19
C VAL A 5 -3.34 -9.25 15.66
N GLU A 6 -2.67 -8.27 16.27
CA GLU A 6 -2.97 -7.84 17.64
C GLU A 6 -4.38 -7.27 17.74
N ALA A 7 -4.78 -6.40 16.80
CA ALA A 7 -6.15 -5.88 16.77
C ALA A 7 -7.19 -6.99 16.69
N ALA A 8 -6.98 -7.99 15.84
CA ALA A 8 -7.88 -9.13 15.69
C ALA A 8 -7.95 -10.02 16.94
N ASN A 9 -6.84 -10.22 17.64
CA ASN A 9 -6.79 -11.00 18.87
C ASN A 9 -7.60 -10.34 20.01
N HIS A 10 -7.65 -9.01 20.04
CA HIS A 10 -8.37 -8.24 21.05
C HIS A 10 -9.81 -7.88 20.64
N PHE A 11 -10.15 -7.99 19.35
CA PHE A 11 -11.48 -7.66 18.84
C PHE A 11 -12.44 -8.86 18.92
N GLY A 12 -13.56 -8.70 19.62
CA GLY A 12 -14.50 -9.80 19.91
C GLY A 12 -15.44 -10.22 18.76
N ARG A 13 -15.21 -9.75 17.53
CA ARG A 13 -16.08 -10.04 16.36
C ARG A 13 -15.25 -10.46 15.14
N PHE A 14 -15.88 -11.10 14.17
CA PHE A 14 -15.21 -11.52 12.94
C PHE A 14 -14.78 -10.34 12.07
N PHE A 15 -13.60 -10.46 11.45
CA PHE A 15 -13.16 -9.55 10.40
C PHE A 15 -13.96 -9.78 9.11
N THR A 16 -14.06 -11.04 8.68
CA THR A 16 -14.82 -11.45 7.49
C THR A 16 -16.31 -11.47 7.79
N GLY A 17 -17.09 -10.79 6.94
CA GLY A 17 -18.55 -10.91 6.95
C GLY A 17 -19.00 -12.26 6.40
N GLN A 18 -20.04 -12.84 6.98
CA GLN A 18 -20.55 -14.16 6.58
C GLN A 18 -22.09 -14.14 6.57
N ILE A 19 -22.67 -14.92 5.66
CA ILE A 19 -24.10 -15.22 5.65
C ILE A 19 -24.24 -16.70 5.94
N THR A 20 -24.93 -17.02 7.03
CA THR A 20 -25.15 -18.40 7.48
C THR A 20 -26.64 -18.62 7.72
N ALA A 21 -27.03 -19.87 8.01
CA ALA A 21 -28.39 -20.18 8.43
C ALA A 21 -28.79 -19.43 9.73
N ALA A 22 -27.82 -19.06 10.57
CA ALA A 22 -28.06 -18.34 11.82
C ALA A 22 -28.15 -16.80 11.64
N GLY A 23 -28.00 -16.30 10.40
CA GLY A 23 -28.10 -14.88 10.08
C GLY A 23 -26.88 -14.30 9.36
N LYS A 24 -26.93 -12.99 9.12
CA LYS A 24 -25.89 -12.20 8.46
C LYS A 24 -25.01 -11.51 9.48
N VAL A 25 -23.71 -11.80 9.45
CA VAL A 25 -22.68 -11.09 10.23
C VAL A 25 -21.98 -10.09 9.31
N PRO A 26 -22.02 -8.78 9.60
CA PRO A 26 -21.30 -7.79 8.81
C PRO A 26 -19.77 -7.92 9.02
N PRO A 27 -18.96 -7.59 8.01
CA PRO A 27 -17.51 -7.52 8.16
C PRO A 27 -17.09 -6.38 9.10
N ALA A 28 -15.93 -6.52 9.73
CA ALA A 28 -15.33 -5.44 10.51
C ALA A 28 -14.92 -4.27 9.59
N LYS A 29 -15.02 -3.05 10.13
CA LYS A 29 -14.53 -1.83 9.47
C LYS A 29 -13.24 -1.36 10.13
N VAL A 30 -12.17 -1.25 9.34
CA VAL A 30 -10.83 -0.84 9.79
C VAL A 30 -10.46 0.49 9.14
N LEU A 31 -10.09 1.47 9.95
CA LEU A 31 -9.49 2.73 9.49
C LEU A 31 -7.98 2.69 9.68
N VAL A 32 -7.21 3.01 8.65
CA VAL A 32 -5.76 3.15 8.72
C VAL A 32 -5.37 4.60 8.41
N ILE A 33 -4.70 5.25 9.37
CA ILE A 33 -4.26 6.65 9.26
C ILE A 33 -2.74 6.67 9.03
N GLY A 34 -2.34 7.10 7.84
CA GLY A 34 -0.99 7.01 7.31
C GLY A 34 -0.83 5.80 6.38
N GLY A 35 -0.39 6.02 5.15
CA GLY A 35 -0.10 5.01 4.14
C GLY A 35 1.40 4.94 3.81
N GLY A 36 2.24 4.99 4.85
CA GLY A 36 3.63 4.53 4.75
C GLY A 36 3.72 3.00 4.65
N VAL A 37 4.93 2.46 4.77
CA VAL A 37 5.18 1.00 4.72
C VAL A 37 4.33 0.24 5.74
N ALA A 38 4.26 0.74 6.98
CA ALA A 38 3.45 0.14 8.03
C ALA A 38 1.95 0.19 7.73
N GLY A 39 1.47 1.35 7.26
CA GLY A 39 0.07 1.58 6.88
C GLY A 39 -0.39 0.69 5.75
N LEU A 40 0.34 0.66 4.63
CA LEU A 40 0.03 -0.21 3.48
C LEU A 40 0.07 -1.69 3.87
N SER A 41 1.03 -2.10 4.70
CA SER A 41 1.07 -3.46 5.26
C SER A 41 -0.16 -3.76 6.12
N ALA A 42 -0.63 -2.80 6.93
CA ALA A 42 -1.85 -2.95 7.72
C ALA A 42 -3.09 -3.06 6.82
N ILE A 43 -3.20 -2.20 5.81
CA ILE A 43 -4.30 -2.20 4.83
C ILE A 43 -4.38 -3.55 4.11
N GLY A 44 -3.28 -4.00 3.52
CA GLY A 44 -3.24 -5.28 2.82
C GLY A 44 -3.56 -6.47 3.73
N THR A 45 -3.03 -6.47 4.97
CA THR A 45 -3.33 -7.54 5.94
C THR A 45 -4.81 -7.56 6.32
N ALA A 46 -5.38 -6.41 6.70
CA ALA A 46 -6.78 -6.30 7.11
C ALA A 46 -7.75 -6.64 5.96
N LYS A 47 -7.42 -6.22 4.74
CA LYS A 47 -8.20 -6.54 3.55
C LYS A 47 -8.18 -8.05 3.25
N ASN A 48 -7.01 -8.68 3.32
CA ASN A 48 -6.86 -10.13 3.13
C ASN A 48 -7.57 -10.94 4.23
N MET A 49 -7.75 -10.36 5.42
CA MET A 49 -8.56 -10.93 6.50
C MET A 49 -10.07 -10.70 6.34
N GLY A 50 -10.53 -10.10 5.22
CA GLY A 50 -11.95 -9.95 4.90
C GLY A 50 -12.64 -8.70 5.48
N ALA A 51 -11.89 -7.78 6.08
CA ALA A 51 -12.44 -6.52 6.58
C ALA A 51 -12.67 -5.49 5.47
N ILE A 52 -13.58 -4.54 5.72
CA ILE A 52 -13.68 -3.32 4.93
C ILE A 52 -12.64 -2.35 5.46
N VAL A 53 -11.72 -1.93 4.60
CA VAL A 53 -10.61 -1.05 4.99
C VAL A 53 -10.78 0.32 4.35
N ARG A 54 -10.67 1.36 5.18
CA ARG A 54 -10.60 2.77 4.78
C ARG A 54 -9.20 3.28 5.13
N GLY A 55 -8.55 3.97 4.21
CA GLY A 55 -7.21 4.51 4.38
C GLY A 55 -7.19 6.03 4.21
N PHE A 56 -6.32 6.70 4.95
CA PHE A 56 -6.08 8.14 4.80
C PHE A 56 -4.57 8.42 4.84
N ASP A 57 -4.09 9.29 3.95
CA ASP A 57 -2.73 9.85 3.97
C ASP A 57 -2.77 11.26 3.38
N THR A 58 -1.89 12.15 3.83
CA THR A 58 -1.81 13.54 3.34
C THR A 58 -1.13 13.64 1.96
N ARG A 59 -0.42 12.60 1.53
CA ARG A 59 0.30 12.55 0.25
C ARG A 59 -0.59 11.98 -0.84
N ALA A 60 -0.67 12.67 -1.98
CA ALA A 60 -1.47 12.24 -3.11
C ALA A 60 -0.98 10.92 -3.72
N ALA A 61 0.34 10.71 -3.78
CA ALA A 61 0.94 9.48 -4.34
C ALA A 61 0.50 8.17 -3.63
N VAL A 62 0.03 8.27 -2.38
CA VAL A 62 -0.38 7.12 -1.58
C VAL A 62 -1.81 6.68 -1.88
N LYS A 63 -2.63 7.57 -2.46
CA LYS A 63 -4.02 7.28 -2.84
C LYS A 63 -4.09 6.06 -3.76
N GLU A 64 -3.35 6.08 -4.86
CA GLU A 64 -3.33 4.98 -5.83
C GLU A 64 -2.84 3.67 -5.19
N GLN A 65 -1.89 3.75 -4.26
CA GLN A 65 -1.38 2.58 -3.53
C GLN A 65 -2.46 1.96 -2.63
N ILE A 66 -3.21 2.79 -1.89
CA ILE A 66 -4.32 2.35 -1.03
C ILE A 66 -5.44 1.71 -1.86
N GLU A 67 -5.83 2.36 -2.96
CA GLU A 67 -6.87 1.85 -3.86
C GLU A 67 -6.44 0.55 -4.55
N SER A 68 -5.17 0.41 -4.94
CA SER A 68 -4.64 -0.83 -5.53
C SER A 68 -4.68 -2.03 -4.58
N LEU A 69 -4.64 -1.78 -3.27
CA LEU A 69 -4.83 -2.80 -2.23
C LEU A 69 -6.31 -3.08 -1.93
N GLY A 70 -7.24 -2.42 -2.64
CA GLY A 70 -8.68 -2.61 -2.51
C GLY A 70 -9.30 -1.93 -1.29
N ALA A 71 -8.63 -0.92 -0.73
CA ALA A 71 -9.16 -0.08 0.34
C ALA A 71 -9.76 1.22 -0.21
N GLU A 72 -10.71 1.80 0.52
CA GLU A 72 -11.31 3.10 0.21
C GLU A 72 -10.37 4.22 0.69
N PHE A 73 -9.91 5.09 -0.21
CA PHE A 73 -9.14 6.26 0.17
C PHE A 73 -10.08 7.39 0.63
N LEU A 74 -9.85 7.92 1.83
CA LEU A 74 -10.61 9.05 2.36
C LEU A 74 -9.99 10.36 1.91
N GLU A 75 -10.81 11.26 1.37
CA GLU A 75 -10.40 12.61 0.98
C GLU A 75 -10.90 13.64 1.99
N VAL A 76 -10.11 14.71 2.19
CA VAL A 76 -10.51 15.88 2.97
C VAL A 76 -11.03 16.94 2.01
N ASP A 77 -12.08 17.67 2.40
CA ASP A 77 -12.69 18.76 1.65
C ASP A 77 -11.81 20.04 1.58
N PHE A 78 -10.48 19.88 1.58
CA PHE A 78 -9.50 20.94 1.51
C PHE A 78 -8.27 20.45 0.74
N LYS A 79 -7.99 21.05 -0.42
CA LYS A 79 -6.87 20.64 -1.28
C LYS A 79 -5.59 21.38 -0.90
N GLU A 80 -4.77 20.74 -0.09
CA GLU A 80 -3.39 21.14 0.17
C GLU A 80 -2.46 19.93 -0.11
N SER A 81 -1.34 20.14 -0.78
CA SER A 81 -0.36 19.06 -0.98
C SER A 81 0.42 18.85 0.32
N GLY A 82 0.38 17.63 0.86
CA GLY A 82 1.17 17.20 2.03
C GLY A 82 2.52 16.58 1.72
N GLU A 83 2.97 16.62 0.46
CA GLU A 83 4.26 16.07 0.05
C GLU A 83 5.43 16.92 0.57
N GLY A 84 6.39 16.24 1.20
CA GLY A 84 7.67 16.78 1.66
C GLY A 84 8.85 16.19 0.88
N VAL A 85 10.06 16.48 1.36
CA VAL A 85 11.30 16.06 0.69
C VAL A 85 11.51 14.55 0.86
N GLY A 86 11.93 13.87 -0.21
CA GLY A 86 12.25 12.44 -0.18
C GLY A 86 11.05 11.51 0.00
N GLY A 87 9.84 11.96 -0.35
CA GLY A 87 8.60 11.17 -0.23
C GLY A 87 8.00 11.14 1.17
N TYR A 88 8.58 11.86 2.14
CA TYR A 88 8.01 12.05 3.48
C TYR A 88 6.90 13.10 3.49
N ALA A 89 6.03 13.08 4.50
CA ALA A 89 5.00 14.10 4.69
C ALA A 89 5.57 15.36 5.36
N LYS A 90 4.99 16.53 5.07
CA LYS A 90 5.26 17.79 5.78
C LYS A 90 4.14 18.12 6.78
N GLU A 91 4.38 19.12 7.62
CA GLU A 91 3.36 19.67 8.51
C GLU A 91 2.32 20.47 7.70
N MET A 92 1.04 20.24 7.98
CA MET A 92 -0.08 20.82 7.25
C MET A 92 -0.57 22.12 7.90
N SER A 93 -1.34 22.92 7.16
CA SER A 93 -2.02 24.10 7.70
C SER A 93 -3.02 23.75 8.81
N LYS A 94 -3.37 24.72 9.66
CA LYS A 94 -4.32 24.50 10.77
C LYS A 94 -5.72 24.17 10.24
N GLU A 95 -6.09 24.79 9.13
CA GLU A 95 -7.37 24.61 8.44
C GLU A 95 -7.48 23.19 7.87
N PHE A 96 -6.39 22.65 7.30
CA PHE A 96 -6.34 21.25 6.86
C PHE A 96 -6.49 20.30 8.05
N ILE A 97 -5.75 20.54 9.14
CA ILE A 97 -5.84 19.71 10.35
C ILE A 97 -7.27 19.74 10.92
N GLU A 98 -7.94 20.89 10.97
CA GLU A 98 -9.32 20.96 11.45
C GLU A 98 -10.28 20.12 10.59
N ALA A 99 -10.14 20.20 9.26
CA ALA A 99 -10.95 19.40 8.34
C ALA A 99 -10.64 17.90 8.44
N GLU A 100 -9.37 17.53 8.61
CA GLU A 100 -8.90 16.17 8.86
C GLU A 100 -9.47 15.62 10.17
N MET A 101 -9.42 16.39 11.26
CA MET A 101 -9.97 16.00 12.55
C MET A 101 -11.50 15.80 12.48
N LYS A 102 -12.21 16.64 11.72
CA LYS A 102 -13.65 16.47 11.48
C LYS A 102 -13.96 15.18 10.71
N LEU A 103 -13.14 14.85 9.71
CA LEU A 103 -13.24 13.59 8.98
C LEU A 103 -13.04 12.39 9.93
N PHE A 104 -11.99 12.41 10.76
CA PHE A 104 -11.72 11.34 11.70
C PHE A 104 -12.81 11.17 12.77
N ALA A 105 -13.38 12.26 13.28
CA ALA A 105 -14.53 12.18 14.19
C ALA A 105 -15.68 11.39 13.58
N LYS A 106 -16.07 11.74 12.34
CA LYS A 106 -17.15 11.05 11.62
C LYS A 106 -16.83 9.56 11.39
N GLN A 107 -15.58 9.25 11.04
CA GLN A 107 -15.18 7.86 10.82
C GLN A 107 -15.15 7.04 12.12
N CYS A 108 -14.69 7.61 13.23
CA CYS A 108 -14.58 6.93 14.53
C CYS A 108 -15.93 6.42 15.05
N GLU A 109 -17.04 7.10 14.72
CA GLU A 109 -18.40 6.63 15.07
C GLU A 109 -18.79 5.34 14.33
N GLU A 110 -18.28 5.13 13.12
CA GLU A 110 -18.69 4.01 12.27
C GLU A 110 -17.75 2.80 12.32
N VAL A 111 -16.44 3.05 12.46
CA VAL A 111 -15.41 2.01 12.35
C VAL A 111 -15.27 1.22 13.65
N ASP A 112 -14.79 -0.01 13.53
CA ASP A 112 -14.60 -0.90 14.68
C ASP A 112 -13.14 -0.96 15.14
N ILE A 113 -12.19 -0.70 14.21
CA ILE A 113 -10.76 -0.71 14.48
C ILE A 113 -10.08 0.51 13.86
N VAL A 114 -9.21 1.18 14.61
CA VAL A 114 -8.36 2.28 14.10
C VAL A 114 -6.89 1.91 14.27
N ILE A 115 -6.11 2.06 13.21
CA ILE A 115 -4.65 1.85 13.22
C ILE A 115 -3.98 3.15 12.79
N THR A 116 -3.18 3.75 13.67
CA THR A 116 -2.49 5.02 13.39
C THR A 116 -1.01 4.79 13.16
N THR A 117 -0.47 5.38 12.10
CA THR A 117 0.95 5.26 11.68
C THR A 117 1.54 6.61 11.27
N ALA A 118 0.94 7.72 11.69
CA ALA A 118 1.36 9.04 11.25
C ALA A 118 2.59 9.49 12.03
N LEU A 119 3.74 9.51 11.33
CA LEU A 119 5.03 9.90 11.91
C LEU A 119 5.73 10.90 10.98
N ILE A 120 6.21 12.00 11.56
CA ILE A 120 7.04 12.98 10.86
C ILE A 120 8.46 12.87 11.44
N PRO A 121 9.49 12.54 10.62
CA PRO A 121 10.86 12.41 11.10
C PRO A 121 11.35 13.66 11.86
N GLY A 122 11.94 13.45 13.05
CA GLY A 122 12.50 14.53 13.88
C GLY A 122 11.47 15.37 14.64
N LYS A 123 10.18 15.06 14.56
CA LYS A 123 9.11 15.72 15.30
C LYS A 123 8.32 14.71 16.14
N LYS A 124 7.61 15.23 17.15
CA LYS A 124 6.62 14.45 17.90
C LYS A 124 5.50 14.01 16.95
N ALA A 125 4.96 12.81 17.16
CA ALA A 125 3.78 12.35 16.44
C ALA A 125 2.59 13.32 16.66
N PRO A 126 1.84 13.69 15.62
CA PRO A 126 0.66 14.55 15.76
C PRO A 126 -0.48 13.78 16.43
N THR A 127 -1.19 14.41 17.35
CA THR A 127 -2.41 13.86 17.93
C THR A 127 -3.56 14.00 16.93
N LEU A 128 -4.01 12.87 16.37
CA LEU A 128 -5.05 12.82 15.33
C LEU A 128 -6.37 12.23 15.83
N ILE A 129 -6.32 11.36 16.85
CA ILE A 129 -7.50 10.80 17.48
C ILE A 129 -7.62 11.36 18.89
N THR A 130 -8.62 12.23 19.09
CA THR A 130 -8.89 12.83 20.40
C THR A 130 -9.62 11.86 21.32
N LYS A 131 -9.56 12.14 22.61
CA LYS A 131 -10.34 11.43 23.64
C LYS A 131 -11.83 11.39 23.28
N LYS A 132 -12.41 12.49 22.81
CA LYS A 132 -13.84 12.55 22.44
C LYS A 132 -14.17 11.60 21.28
N MET A 133 -13.28 11.44 20.32
CA MET A 133 -13.46 10.51 19.19
C MET A 133 -13.36 9.05 19.64
N ILE A 134 -12.48 8.74 20.59
CA ILE A 134 -12.41 7.39 21.20
C ILE A 134 -13.72 7.08 21.93
N GLU A 135 -14.25 8.03 22.68
CA GLU A 135 -15.49 7.86 23.44
C GLU A 135 -16.74 7.70 22.56
N SER A 136 -16.69 8.15 21.31
CA SER A 136 -17.78 7.96 20.34
C SER A 136 -17.68 6.63 19.58
N MET A 137 -16.61 5.87 19.76
CA MET A 137 -16.49 4.54 19.16
C MET A 137 -17.44 3.54 19.82
N LYS A 138 -17.75 2.48 19.09
CA LYS A 138 -18.56 1.38 19.63
C LYS A 138 -17.81 0.67 20.78
N PRO A 139 -18.53 0.22 21.83
CA PRO A 139 -17.94 -0.66 22.84
C PRO A 139 -17.32 -1.91 22.23
N GLY A 140 -16.13 -2.28 22.71
CA GLY A 140 -15.34 -3.39 22.18
C GLY A 140 -14.52 -3.06 20.93
N SER A 141 -14.53 -1.81 20.46
CA SER A 141 -13.61 -1.35 19.41
C SER A 141 -12.16 -1.42 19.87
N VAL A 142 -11.24 -1.53 18.90
CA VAL A 142 -9.79 -1.63 19.17
C VAL A 142 -9.04 -0.50 18.47
N VAL A 143 -8.13 0.14 19.17
CA VAL A 143 -7.23 1.14 18.59
C VAL A 143 -5.77 0.72 18.77
N VAL A 144 -4.99 0.81 17.69
CA VAL A 144 -3.58 0.44 17.68
C VAL A 144 -2.75 1.62 17.21
N ASP A 145 -1.82 2.06 18.04
CA ASP A 145 -0.98 3.21 17.74
C ASP A 145 0.48 2.79 17.52
N LEU A 146 0.91 2.81 16.26
CA LEU A 146 2.30 2.51 15.90
C LEU A 146 3.25 3.68 16.17
N ALA A 147 2.74 4.87 16.49
CA ALA A 147 3.54 6.05 16.80
C ALA A 147 3.68 6.30 18.32
N ALA A 148 3.24 5.36 19.16
CA ALA A 148 3.22 5.47 20.62
C ALA A 148 4.59 5.83 21.24
N GLU A 149 5.69 5.32 20.68
CA GLU A 149 7.05 5.63 21.16
C GLU A 149 7.40 7.11 21.03
N THR A 150 6.89 7.77 19.99
CA THR A 150 7.21 9.17 19.64
C THR A 150 6.13 10.16 20.07
N GLY A 151 5.31 9.77 21.05
CA GLY A 151 4.24 10.58 21.62
C GLY A 151 2.82 10.13 21.30
N GLY A 152 2.63 9.28 20.28
CA GLY A 152 1.33 8.73 19.90
C GLY A 152 0.47 9.63 19.02
N ASN A 153 -0.35 9.02 18.16
CA ASN A 153 -1.41 9.71 17.42
C ASN A 153 -2.74 9.72 18.18
N ILE A 154 -2.89 8.88 19.20
CA ILE A 154 -4.11 8.77 19.98
C ILE A 154 -3.89 9.42 21.34
N GLU A 155 -4.71 10.40 21.69
CA GLU A 155 -4.55 11.20 22.92
C GLU A 155 -4.54 10.34 24.20
N THR A 156 -5.31 9.27 24.20
CA THR A 156 -5.44 8.32 25.31
C THR A 156 -4.44 7.17 25.22
N ILE A 157 -3.46 7.15 24.31
CA ILE A 157 -2.52 6.02 24.26
C ILE A 157 -1.56 6.03 25.45
N LYS A 158 -1.21 4.83 25.94
CA LYS A 158 -0.13 4.63 26.90
C LYS A 158 0.98 3.80 26.24
N PRO A 159 2.18 4.37 26.02
CA PRO A 159 3.27 3.64 25.39
C PRO A 159 3.64 2.38 26.17
N GLY A 160 3.78 1.26 25.47
CA GLY A 160 4.16 -0.04 26.01
C GLY A 160 3.02 -0.87 26.61
N GLU A 161 1.82 -0.32 26.75
CA GLU A 161 0.71 -0.97 27.46
C GLU A 161 -0.45 -1.36 26.54
N ILE A 162 -1.17 -2.42 26.95
CA ILE A 162 -2.55 -2.65 26.52
C ILE A 162 -3.46 -2.34 27.69
N TYR A 163 -4.46 -1.51 27.46
CA TYR A 163 -5.46 -1.23 28.47
C TYR A 163 -6.81 -0.85 27.85
N THR A 164 -7.88 -0.97 28.63
CA THR A 164 -9.22 -0.58 28.17
C THR A 164 -9.58 0.79 28.72
N TYR A 165 -10.06 1.67 27.85
CA TYR A 165 -10.58 2.98 28.20
C TYR A 165 -12.00 3.12 27.63
N LYS A 166 -13.01 3.26 28.51
CA LYS A 166 -14.43 3.38 28.11
C LYS A 166 -14.84 2.34 27.06
N ASP A 167 -14.59 1.06 27.38
CA ASP A 167 -14.86 -0.10 26.53
C ASP A 167 -14.09 -0.19 25.20
N VAL A 168 -13.17 0.74 24.92
CA VAL A 168 -12.26 0.69 23.78
C VAL A 168 -10.89 0.19 24.21
N ILE A 169 -10.41 -0.85 23.55
CA ILE A 169 -9.11 -1.48 23.85
C ILE A 169 -8.01 -0.71 23.13
N HIS A 170 -7.03 -0.24 23.89
CA HIS A 170 -5.89 0.52 23.39
C HIS A 170 -4.66 -0.38 23.35
N ILE A 171 -3.98 -0.44 22.21
CA ILE A 171 -2.75 -1.20 22.01
C ILE A 171 -1.64 -0.21 21.65
N GLY A 172 -0.79 0.10 22.64
CA GLY A 172 0.29 1.10 22.52
C GLY A 172 1.69 0.50 22.53
N TYR A 173 1.87 -0.77 22.13
CA TYR A 173 3.18 -1.42 22.15
C TYR A 173 4.22 -0.66 21.34
N THR A 174 5.39 -0.44 21.94
CA THR A 174 6.55 0.22 21.32
C THR A 174 7.52 -0.78 20.70
N ASP A 175 7.30 -2.08 20.89
CA ASP A 175 8.19 -3.16 20.49
C ASP A 175 7.55 -4.15 19.49
N LEU A 176 6.58 -3.69 18.68
CA LEU A 176 5.83 -4.55 17.74
C LEU A 176 6.71 -5.48 16.87
N PRO A 177 7.86 -5.05 16.32
CA PRO A 177 8.75 -5.96 15.59
C PRO A 177 9.32 -7.10 16.44
N SER A 178 9.56 -6.88 17.74
CA SER A 178 10.06 -7.90 18.68
C SER A 178 9.06 -9.03 18.89
N ARG A 179 7.75 -8.75 18.71
CA ARG A 179 6.64 -9.71 18.84
C ARG A 179 6.44 -10.58 17.59
N LEU A 180 7.32 -10.44 16.61
CA LEU A 180 7.42 -11.32 15.44
C LEU A 180 8.91 -11.65 15.21
N PRO A 181 9.59 -12.22 16.22
CA PRO A 181 11.06 -12.18 16.33
C PRO A 181 11.74 -12.91 15.17
N THR A 182 11.24 -14.10 14.78
CA THR A 182 11.84 -14.90 13.71
C THR A 182 11.90 -14.15 12.37
N GLN A 183 10.80 -13.50 11.97
CA GLN A 183 10.78 -12.73 10.71
C GLN A 183 11.59 -11.45 10.84
N SER A 184 11.49 -10.75 11.96
CA SER A 184 12.24 -9.52 12.21
C SER A 184 13.75 -9.76 12.16
N SER A 185 14.23 -10.80 12.84
CA SER A 185 15.64 -11.23 12.79
C SER A 185 16.08 -11.62 11.38
N THR A 186 15.26 -12.38 10.65
CA THR A 186 15.59 -12.81 9.28
C THR A 186 15.70 -11.62 8.31
N LEU A 187 14.71 -10.71 8.33
CA LEU A 187 14.70 -9.54 7.46
C LEU A 187 15.81 -8.55 7.82
N TYR A 188 16.08 -8.34 9.11
CA TYR A 188 17.17 -7.48 9.56
C TYR A 188 18.55 -8.05 9.18
N ALA A 189 18.76 -9.36 9.37
CA ALA A 189 19.99 -10.04 8.94
C ALA A 189 20.19 -9.96 7.42
N ASN A 190 19.11 -10.07 6.63
CA ASN A 190 19.15 -9.90 5.18
C ASN A 190 19.56 -8.47 4.78
N ASN A 191 19.05 -7.44 5.47
CA ASN A 191 19.42 -6.05 5.21
C ASN A 191 20.91 -5.82 5.51
N ILE A 192 21.40 -6.31 6.66
CA ILE A 192 22.81 -6.24 7.02
C ILE A 192 23.69 -6.96 5.98
N SER A 193 23.32 -8.19 5.64
CA SER A 193 24.10 -9.01 4.69
C SER A 193 24.15 -8.35 3.32
N LYS A 194 23.02 -7.85 2.81
CA LYS A 194 22.98 -7.15 1.52
C LYS A 194 23.78 -5.85 1.53
N PHE A 195 23.76 -5.10 2.63
CA PHE A 195 24.55 -3.90 2.78
C PHE A 195 26.06 -4.20 2.78
N PHE A 196 26.50 -5.27 3.44
CA PHE A 196 27.90 -5.71 3.36
C PHE A 196 28.27 -6.22 1.97
N LEU A 197 27.40 -7.00 1.33
CA LEU A 197 27.63 -7.50 -0.02
C LEU A 197 27.73 -6.36 -1.05
N SER A 198 27.01 -5.25 -0.87
CA SER A 198 27.14 -4.08 -1.74
C SER A 198 28.45 -3.31 -1.55
N MET A 199 29.16 -3.51 -0.44
CA MET A 199 30.47 -2.89 -0.16
C MET A 199 31.66 -3.77 -0.57
N THR A 200 31.41 -5.02 -0.98
CA THR A 200 32.47 -5.96 -1.38
C THR A 200 32.58 -6.05 -2.90
N GLU A 201 33.78 -5.88 -3.44
CA GLU A 201 34.13 -6.27 -4.81
C GLU A 201 35.15 -7.42 -4.78
N LYS A 202 34.83 -8.54 -5.46
CA LYS A 202 35.77 -9.64 -5.77
C LYS A 202 36.69 -10.04 -4.60
N ASP A 203 36.08 -10.31 -3.44
CA ASP A 203 36.71 -10.79 -2.20
C ASP A 203 37.41 -9.76 -1.30
N ASN A 204 37.37 -8.46 -1.63
CA ASN A 204 37.89 -7.40 -0.75
C ASN A 204 36.76 -6.55 -0.17
N PHE A 205 36.83 -6.31 1.15
CA PHE A 205 35.98 -5.35 1.84
C PHE A 205 36.68 -3.99 1.88
N PHE A 206 36.05 -2.96 1.31
CA PHE A 206 36.54 -1.58 1.41
C PHE A 206 35.38 -0.61 1.65
N ILE A 207 35.65 0.43 2.43
CA ILE A 207 34.65 1.47 2.72
C ILE A 207 34.85 2.59 1.69
N ASP A 208 33.99 2.65 0.68
CA ASP A 208 33.96 3.77 -0.25
C ASP A 208 33.13 4.93 0.29
N LEU A 209 33.78 6.03 0.64
CA LEU A 209 33.09 7.26 1.08
C LEU A 209 32.49 8.05 -0.08
N ASN A 210 32.72 7.65 -1.33
CA ASN A 210 32.04 8.23 -2.51
C ASN A 210 30.70 7.57 -2.79
N ASP A 211 30.46 6.36 -2.30
CA ASP A 211 29.16 5.70 -2.37
C ASP A 211 28.17 6.42 -1.43
N GLU A 212 27.04 6.87 -1.99
CA GLU A 212 26.05 7.67 -1.24
C GLU A 212 25.40 6.89 -0.10
N VAL A 213 25.23 5.58 -0.25
CA VAL A 213 24.61 4.70 0.75
C VAL A 213 25.59 4.45 1.89
N VAL A 214 26.85 4.12 1.57
CA VAL A 214 27.92 3.91 2.55
C VAL A 214 28.22 5.21 3.32
N ARG A 215 28.38 6.33 2.59
CA ARG A 215 28.60 7.64 3.20
C ARG A 215 27.42 8.12 4.03
N GLY A 216 26.20 7.80 3.61
CA GLY A 216 24.96 8.10 4.34
C GLY A 216 24.83 7.30 5.64
N ALA A 217 25.30 6.05 5.66
CA ALA A 217 25.21 5.16 6.81
C ALA A 217 26.31 5.39 7.86
N ILE A 218 27.50 5.86 7.47
CA ILE A 218 28.62 6.06 8.40
C ILE A 218 28.47 7.36 9.23
N ILE A 219 28.41 7.20 10.56
CA ILE A 219 28.29 8.32 11.51
C ILE A 219 29.66 8.76 12.03
N LEU A 220 30.53 7.80 12.32
CA LEU A 220 31.86 8.00 12.92
C LEU A 220 32.88 7.18 12.13
N ASN A 221 34.00 7.80 11.74
CA ASN A 221 35.12 7.12 11.10
C ASN A 221 36.43 7.54 11.78
N GLU A 222 37.19 6.58 12.33
CA GLU A 222 38.48 6.83 13.00
C GLU A 222 38.41 7.95 14.06
N GLY A 223 37.31 8.02 14.82
CA GLY A 223 37.10 9.06 15.84
C GLY A 223 36.68 10.43 15.29
N LYS A 224 36.57 10.61 13.97
CA LYS A 224 36.03 11.82 13.34
C LYS A 224 34.55 11.68 13.08
N LEU A 225 33.76 12.63 13.58
CA LEU A 225 32.33 12.69 13.31
C LEU A 225 32.09 13.07 11.85
N LEU A 226 31.36 12.22 11.12
CA LEU A 226 30.98 12.45 9.73
C LEU A 226 29.49 12.78 9.57
N TRP A 227 28.74 12.82 10.66
CA TRP A 227 27.36 13.31 10.68
C TRP A 227 27.33 14.85 10.72
N PRO A 228 26.42 15.53 9.99
CA PRO A 228 25.37 14.98 9.12
C PRO A 228 25.90 14.51 7.74
N PRO A 229 25.25 13.53 7.10
CA PRO A 229 25.62 13.12 5.76
C PRO A 229 25.40 14.27 4.76
N PRO A 230 26.24 14.37 3.71
CA PRO A 230 25.99 15.30 2.62
C PRO A 230 24.62 15.01 2.02
N ARG A 231 23.92 16.04 1.55
CA ARG A 231 22.67 15.83 0.81
C ARG A 231 22.98 14.92 -0.38
N PRO A 232 22.20 13.85 -0.60
CA PRO A 232 22.34 13.04 -1.80
C PRO A 232 22.35 13.96 -3.02
N LYS A 233 23.17 13.66 -4.03
CA LYS A 233 22.99 14.35 -5.32
C LYS A 233 21.55 14.06 -5.73
N GLU A 234 20.84 15.06 -6.24
CA GLU A 234 19.45 14.87 -6.69
C GLU A 234 19.45 13.81 -7.79
N VAL A 235 19.29 12.54 -7.39
CA VAL A 235 18.87 11.51 -8.31
C VAL A 235 17.45 11.92 -8.63
N PRO A 236 17.11 12.22 -9.91
CA PRO A 236 15.75 12.52 -10.27
C PRO A 236 14.90 11.40 -9.68
N ALA A 237 13.92 11.79 -8.85
CA ALA A 237 12.98 10.86 -8.21
C ALA A 237 12.67 9.78 -9.24
N ALA A 238 13.00 8.51 -8.93
CA ALA A 238 12.85 7.40 -9.86
C ALA A 238 11.55 7.63 -10.60
N ALA A 239 11.67 7.99 -11.89
CA ALA A 239 10.58 8.61 -12.63
C ALA A 239 9.34 7.79 -12.31
N ALA A 240 8.34 8.43 -11.68
CA ALA A 240 7.08 7.79 -11.30
C ALA A 240 6.79 6.78 -12.40
N PRO A 241 6.79 5.46 -12.08
CA PRO A 241 7.01 4.40 -13.06
C PRO A 241 6.27 4.86 -14.27
N GLN A 242 7.04 5.26 -15.31
CA GLN A 242 6.43 5.88 -16.48
C GLN A 242 5.23 5.03 -16.70
N GLU A 243 4.04 5.63 -16.79
CA GLU A 243 2.98 4.95 -17.47
C GLU A 243 3.67 4.51 -18.77
N THR A 244 4.13 3.26 -18.80
CA THR A 244 3.60 2.33 -19.75
C THR A 244 2.11 2.64 -19.65
N LYS A 245 1.67 3.62 -20.45
CA LYS A 245 1.15 3.31 -21.76
C LYS A 245 1.58 1.88 -22.12
N LEU A 246 1.09 0.87 -21.39
CA LEU A 246 0.03 0.02 -21.90
C LEU A 246 -0.71 0.96 -22.82
N ALA A 247 -0.20 1.07 -24.06
CA ALA A 247 -0.93 1.63 -25.16
C ALA A 247 -2.27 0.98 -24.93
N LYS A 248 -3.27 1.78 -24.47
CA LYS A 248 -4.59 1.27 -24.13
C LYS A 248 -4.87 0.37 -25.30
N ALA A 249 -4.78 -0.95 -25.10
CA ALA A 249 -4.93 -1.85 -26.22
C ALA A 249 -6.29 -1.43 -26.73
N PRO A 250 -6.39 -0.88 -27.96
CA PRO A 250 -7.57 -0.16 -28.39
C PRO A 250 -8.72 -1.07 -28.01
N PRO A 251 -9.63 -0.60 -27.13
CA PRO A 251 -10.47 -1.47 -26.31
C PRO A 251 -10.92 -2.57 -27.22
N LYS A 252 -10.42 -3.81 -26.98
CA LYS A 252 -10.57 -4.92 -27.94
C LYS A 252 -12.04 -4.90 -28.27
N ALA A 253 -12.38 -4.39 -29.46
CA ALA A 253 -13.75 -3.96 -29.70
C ALA A 253 -14.52 -5.25 -29.61
N LEU A 254 -15.31 -5.40 -28.53
CA LEU A 254 -15.95 -6.68 -28.21
C LEU A 254 -16.82 -7.13 -29.39
N LEU A 255 -17.15 -6.20 -30.28
CA LEU A 255 -17.73 -6.41 -31.60
C LEU A 255 -17.05 -5.42 -32.59
N PRO A 256 -16.56 -5.85 -33.77
CA PRO A 256 -16.16 -4.92 -34.83
C PRO A 256 -17.31 -3.98 -35.20
N ALA A 257 -16.99 -2.71 -35.47
CA ALA A 257 -17.96 -1.62 -35.69
C ALA A 257 -18.95 -1.88 -36.86
N ASP A 258 -18.66 -2.83 -37.74
CA ASP A 258 -19.51 -3.14 -38.90
C ASP A 258 -19.46 -4.66 -39.21
N TYR A 259 -20.23 -5.43 -38.43
CA TYR A 259 -20.24 -6.90 -38.45
C TYR A 259 -20.53 -7.49 -39.84
N PHE A 260 -21.39 -6.81 -40.60
CA PHE A 260 -21.77 -7.25 -41.94
C PHE A 260 -20.57 -7.20 -42.89
N ARG A 261 -19.80 -6.11 -42.88
CA ARG A 261 -18.61 -5.96 -43.74
C ARG A 261 -17.49 -6.91 -43.36
N ALA A 262 -17.29 -7.18 -42.07
CA ALA A 262 -16.31 -8.17 -41.62
C ALA A 262 -16.68 -9.57 -42.12
N THR A 263 -17.92 -10.00 -41.86
CA THR A 263 -18.41 -11.32 -42.29
C THR A 263 -18.42 -11.46 -43.81
N PHE A 264 -18.79 -10.41 -44.54
CA PHE A 264 -18.80 -10.40 -46.00
C PHE A 264 -17.39 -10.52 -46.61
N LYS A 265 -16.39 -9.86 -46.01
CA LYS A 265 -14.98 -10.02 -46.42
C LYS A 265 -14.49 -11.45 -46.21
N ASP A 266 -14.79 -12.03 -45.06
CA ASP A 266 -14.40 -13.42 -44.76
C ASP A 266 -15.09 -14.39 -45.74
N ALA A 267 -16.39 -14.21 -46.00
CA ALA A 267 -17.13 -15.02 -46.96
C ALA A 267 -16.55 -14.94 -48.38
N ILE A 268 -16.17 -13.74 -48.84
CA ILE A 268 -15.51 -13.57 -50.14
C ILE A 268 -14.16 -14.28 -50.16
N LEU A 269 -13.35 -14.14 -49.09
CA LEU A 269 -12.04 -14.76 -48.99
C LEU A 269 -12.13 -16.29 -49.10
N TYR A 270 -13.01 -16.92 -48.30
CA TYR A 270 -13.22 -18.37 -48.35
C TYR A 270 -13.79 -18.83 -49.68
N THR A 271 -14.75 -18.10 -50.25
CA THR A 271 -15.35 -18.44 -51.55
C THR A 271 -14.32 -18.37 -52.67
N THR A 272 -13.43 -17.38 -52.64
CA THR A 272 -12.33 -17.23 -53.61
C THR A 272 -11.30 -18.34 -53.45
N GLY A 273 -10.93 -18.68 -52.20
CA GLY A 273 -10.01 -19.79 -51.90
C GLY A 273 -10.56 -21.14 -52.36
N LEU A 274 -11.82 -21.45 -52.04
CA LEU A 274 -12.45 -22.69 -52.48
C LEU A 274 -12.68 -22.73 -54.00
N GLY A 275 -13.09 -21.60 -54.60
CA GLY A 275 -13.25 -21.49 -56.05
C GLY A 275 -11.94 -21.69 -56.82
N SER A 276 -10.83 -21.14 -56.30
CA SER A 276 -9.51 -21.35 -56.90
C SER A 276 -9.02 -22.79 -56.76
N LEU A 277 -9.30 -23.47 -55.64
CA LEU A 277 -9.01 -24.90 -55.49
C LEU A 277 -9.78 -25.77 -56.51
N ILE A 278 -11.07 -25.49 -56.71
CA ILE A 278 -11.88 -26.18 -57.74
C ILE A 278 -11.33 -25.89 -59.14
N GLY A 279 -10.96 -24.63 -59.42
CA GLY A 279 -10.36 -24.22 -60.69
C GLY A 279 -9.05 -24.94 -60.96
N LEU A 280 -8.15 -25.02 -59.98
CA LEU A 280 -6.90 -25.78 -60.09
C LEU A 280 -7.14 -27.27 -60.31
N GLY A 281 -8.16 -27.84 -59.65
CA GLY A 281 -8.56 -29.23 -59.88
C GLY A 281 -9.10 -29.48 -61.30
N ALA A 282 -9.86 -28.55 -61.87
CA ALA A 282 -10.40 -28.68 -63.22
C ALA A 282 -9.34 -28.56 -64.33
N VAL A 283 -8.24 -27.84 -64.08
CA VAL A 283 -7.15 -27.61 -65.04
C VAL A 283 -5.96 -28.56 -64.79
N ALA A 284 -6.03 -29.42 -63.76
CA ALA A 284 -4.98 -30.39 -63.46
C ALA A 284 -4.83 -31.41 -64.62
N PRO A 285 -3.65 -31.51 -65.25
CA PRO A 285 -3.46 -32.33 -66.45
C PRO A 285 -3.36 -33.84 -66.15
N ASN A 286 -3.06 -34.22 -64.92
CA ASN A 286 -2.92 -35.62 -64.49
C ASN A 286 -3.05 -35.76 -62.96
N ALA A 287 -3.20 -37.00 -62.49
CA ALA A 287 -3.35 -37.32 -61.07
C ALA A 287 -2.11 -36.96 -60.23
N ALA A 288 -0.91 -36.99 -60.83
CA ALA A 288 0.33 -36.65 -60.14
C ALA A 288 0.39 -35.16 -59.71
N PHE A 289 -0.19 -34.27 -60.53
CA PHE A 289 -0.31 -32.84 -60.21
C PHE A 289 -1.25 -32.57 -59.04
N THR A 290 -2.28 -33.40 -58.83
CA THR A 290 -3.21 -33.27 -57.70
C THR A 290 -2.64 -33.80 -56.38
N THR A 291 -1.63 -34.67 -56.44
CA THR A 291 -0.98 -35.27 -55.26
C THR A 291 0.29 -34.55 -54.79
N MET A 292 0.78 -33.57 -55.56
CA MET A 292 1.91 -32.70 -55.19
C MET A 292 1.41 -31.49 -54.40
#